data_AF-U7PJW9-F1
#
_entry.id   AF-U7PJW9-F1
#
_cell.length_a   1.000
_cell.length_b   1.000
_cell.length_c   1.000
_cell.angle_alpha   90.00
_cell.angle_beta   90.00
_cell.angle_gamma   90.00
#
_symmetry.space_group_name_H-M   'P 1'
#
loop_
_entity.id
_entity.type
_entity.pdbx_description
1 polymer ?
#
loop_
_entity_poly.entity_id
_entity_poly.type
_entity_poly.pdbx_seq_one_letter_code
_entity_poly.pdbx_strand_id
1 'polypeptide(L)'
;MSGMEVIGLALALWPVVGLLNELYSSVKDGSASRWAMTIKVQERIFKECVLKLLQGDEDLSEKDRIGLITGDKSFTSLWQDAEFSARLESRLDKELCMLIKHEVLEISKLVSNLQRYLGEIKTEPAAKRVLPSFRDVKRVLRKDEIKKNLDYLAFHNSALRKLLKTCSSTAYADAKPAANTVQRQSTLQEERQKRIDAQFFNGFHEVLGKSFRCNCPAGHEANLSVTDTMVMFQSSDLSRVMSNLRLRGRSATMESDMTAYEDADDGEDMMSEWIRSTWSRARQGSLSMRPGDNPALLVKYSESRGVQNFTPIPDLCQWIHTVRMSPPNSPKMRTEELQGVLGAHDGKRYTVRAPRQHTALTIVSMEEWLATCGTASKRRRVRAELAMNLAATILQFYPTAWIEKTWTWQNFSVARHESSHDLMITQRFWSLDMPRRQSLKKTPAAAPSKFWSTFQDLDPMLVRLGFGLIELALGKRLADIRMDKDTLADGGGSGGDSGSSDADLADYYTAVDVLNSNEIEDEIGVTYQRVVEACLRCRVISDVGIKLLKSNSSKFESDLERFVVEPLRRHHSSIWGTAQVTTY
;
A
#
# COMPACT_ATOMS: atom_id res chain seq x y z
N MET A 1 -21.01 -30.55 8.52
CA MET A 1 -20.66 -29.49 7.57
C MET A 1 -20.90 -28.16 8.23
N SER A 2 -19.85 -27.36 8.40
CA SER A 2 -20.03 -25.94 8.72
C SER A 2 -20.92 -25.30 7.65
N GLY A 3 -21.71 -24.29 8.00
CA GLY A 3 -22.52 -23.60 6.99
C GLY A 3 -21.67 -22.88 5.93
N MET A 4 -20.37 -22.69 6.20
CA MET A 4 -19.40 -22.16 5.22
C MET A 4 -18.92 -23.22 4.23
N GLU A 5 -18.74 -24.48 4.66
CA GLU A 5 -18.45 -25.60 3.75
C GLU A 5 -19.51 -25.73 2.63
N VAL A 6 -20.75 -25.39 2.95
CA VAL A 6 -21.89 -25.44 2.02
C VAL A 6 -21.73 -24.45 0.86
N ILE A 7 -21.02 -23.34 1.06
CA ILE A 7 -20.69 -22.38 0.00
C ILE A 7 -19.84 -23.07 -1.06
N GLY A 8 -18.77 -23.76 -0.63
CA GLY A 8 -17.89 -24.51 -1.51
C GLY A 8 -18.65 -25.58 -2.31
N LEU A 9 -19.56 -26.30 -1.66
CA LEU A 9 -20.42 -27.28 -2.33
C LEU A 9 -21.33 -26.63 -3.39
N ALA A 10 -22.00 -25.52 -3.05
CA ALA A 10 -22.86 -24.81 -4.00
C ALA A 10 -22.07 -24.33 -5.23
N LEU A 11 -20.84 -23.83 -5.03
CA LEU A 11 -19.95 -23.41 -6.13
C LEU A 11 -19.50 -24.58 -7.00
N ALA A 12 -19.15 -25.71 -6.41
CA ALA A 12 -18.74 -26.91 -7.14
C ALA A 12 -19.87 -27.49 -8.02
N LEU A 13 -21.13 -27.25 -7.67
CA LEU A 13 -22.29 -27.74 -8.41
C LEU A 13 -22.65 -26.87 -9.63
N TRP A 14 -22.31 -25.58 -9.61
CA TRP A 14 -22.70 -24.64 -10.68
C TRP A 14 -22.23 -25.01 -12.09
N PRO A 15 -20.95 -25.41 -12.32
CA PRO A 15 -20.48 -25.79 -13.65
C PRO A 15 -21.30 -26.91 -14.29
N VAL A 16 -21.81 -27.85 -13.48
CA VAL A 16 -22.65 -28.95 -13.95
C VAL A 16 -23.98 -28.43 -14.46
N VAL A 17 -24.59 -27.46 -13.76
CA VAL A 17 -25.81 -26.80 -14.21
C VAL A 17 -25.57 -25.98 -15.49
N GLY A 18 -24.38 -25.38 -15.63
CA GLY A 18 -23.96 -24.67 -16.85
C GLY A 18 -23.82 -25.55 -18.09
N LEU A 19 -23.26 -26.76 -17.95
CA LEU A 19 -23.19 -27.76 -19.04
C LEU A 19 -24.57 -28.31 -19.42
N LEU A 20 -25.43 -28.55 -18.42
CA LEU A 20 -26.81 -29.00 -18.64
C LEU A 20 -27.66 -27.95 -19.35
N ASN A 21 -27.35 -26.67 -19.13
CA ASN A 21 -27.97 -25.56 -19.80
C ASN A 21 -27.69 -25.55 -21.33
N GLU A 22 -26.45 -25.78 -21.76
CA GLU A 22 -26.11 -25.86 -23.20
C GLU A 22 -26.91 -26.97 -23.89
N LEU A 23 -27.07 -28.11 -23.22
CA LEU A 23 -27.93 -29.21 -23.66
C LEU A 23 -29.41 -28.80 -23.77
N TYR A 24 -29.94 -28.04 -22.81
CA TYR A 24 -31.35 -27.60 -22.85
C TYR A 24 -31.59 -26.56 -23.96
N SER A 25 -30.60 -25.69 -24.23
CA SER A 25 -30.66 -24.69 -25.32
C SER A 25 -30.67 -25.29 -26.73
N SER A 26 -30.22 -26.54 -26.88
CA SER A 26 -30.30 -27.28 -28.16
C SER A 26 -31.73 -27.71 -28.52
N VAL A 27 -32.66 -27.67 -27.57
CA VAL A 27 -34.08 -27.96 -27.80
C VAL A 27 -34.78 -26.68 -28.25
N LYS A 28 -35.45 -26.73 -29.40
CA LYS A 28 -36.01 -25.61 -30.20
C LYS A 28 -37.08 -24.71 -29.54
N ASP A 29 -37.22 -24.73 -28.22
CA ASP A 29 -38.26 -24.01 -27.48
C ASP A 29 -37.66 -22.78 -26.78
N GLY A 30 -38.12 -21.57 -27.12
CA GLY A 30 -37.55 -20.30 -26.63
C GLY A 30 -37.58 -20.11 -25.11
N SER A 31 -38.37 -20.93 -24.40
CA SER A 31 -38.40 -21.01 -22.94
C SER A 31 -37.09 -21.54 -22.34
N ALA A 32 -36.40 -22.46 -23.05
CA ALA A 32 -35.12 -23.03 -22.63
C ALA A 32 -34.00 -21.99 -22.53
N SER A 33 -33.89 -21.13 -23.55
CA SER A 33 -32.90 -20.05 -23.59
C SER A 33 -33.14 -18.98 -22.52
N ARG A 34 -34.38 -18.79 -22.05
CA ARG A 34 -34.66 -17.87 -20.96
C ARG A 34 -34.16 -18.43 -19.63
N TRP A 35 -34.45 -19.69 -19.33
CA TRP A 35 -33.99 -20.36 -18.11
C TRP A 35 -32.47 -20.49 -18.06
N ALA A 36 -31.85 -20.74 -19.22
CA ALA A 36 -30.41 -20.68 -19.41
C ALA A 36 -29.78 -19.42 -18.85
N MET A 37 -30.33 -18.27 -19.28
CA MET A 37 -29.83 -16.97 -18.88
C MET A 37 -30.12 -16.71 -17.40
N THR A 38 -31.30 -17.12 -16.91
CA THR A 38 -31.63 -17.02 -15.49
C THR A 38 -30.62 -17.77 -14.63
N ILE A 39 -30.26 -19.01 -14.98
CA ILE A 39 -29.25 -19.80 -14.27
C ILE A 39 -27.90 -19.08 -14.24
N LYS A 40 -27.39 -18.59 -15.38
CA LYS A 40 -26.12 -17.86 -15.45
C LYS A 40 -26.15 -16.58 -14.61
N VAL A 41 -27.27 -15.86 -14.62
CA VAL A 41 -27.46 -14.67 -13.78
C VAL A 41 -27.44 -15.04 -12.30
N GLN A 42 -28.12 -16.12 -11.91
CA GLN A 42 -28.14 -16.57 -10.52
C GLN A 42 -26.77 -17.09 -10.05
N GLU A 43 -26.05 -17.82 -10.89
CA GLU A 43 -24.66 -18.21 -10.62
C GLU A 43 -23.79 -16.97 -10.41
N ARG A 44 -23.89 -15.97 -11.29
CA ARG A 44 -23.11 -14.73 -11.16
C ARG A 44 -23.44 -13.99 -9.86
N ILE A 45 -24.72 -13.86 -9.52
CA ILE A 45 -25.14 -13.22 -8.26
C ILE A 45 -24.56 -13.96 -7.06
N PHE A 46 -24.63 -15.29 -7.05
CA PHE A 46 -24.10 -16.09 -5.95
C PHE A 46 -22.58 -15.93 -5.83
N LYS A 47 -21.83 -16.04 -6.95
CA LYS A 47 -20.37 -15.83 -6.97
C LYS A 47 -19.98 -14.44 -6.45
N GLU A 48 -20.73 -13.40 -6.80
CA GLU A 48 -20.52 -12.04 -6.27
C GLU A 48 -20.78 -11.95 -4.76
N CYS A 49 -21.82 -12.63 -4.26
CA CYS A 49 -22.09 -12.72 -2.83
C CYS A 49 -20.92 -13.40 -2.09
N VAL A 50 -20.41 -14.52 -2.61
CA VAL A 50 -19.24 -15.20 -2.03
C VAL A 50 -18.00 -14.33 -2.10
N LEU A 51 -17.75 -13.67 -3.24
CA LEU A 51 -16.62 -12.75 -3.38
C LEU A 51 -16.62 -11.69 -2.28
N LYS A 52 -17.78 -11.06 -2.03
CA LYS A 52 -17.94 -10.05 -0.97
C LYS A 52 -17.72 -10.60 0.42
N LEU A 53 -18.14 -11.82 0.67
CA LEU A 53 -17.92 -12.50 1.95
C LEU A 53 -16.42 -12.68 2.21
N LEU A 54 -15.69 -13.13 1.19
CA LEU A 54 -14.25 -13.38 1.22
C LEU A 54 -13.41 -12.09 1.21
N GLN A 55 -13.94 -11.00 0.68
CA GLN A 55 -13.19 -9.77 0.39
C GLN A 55 -12.53 -9.12 1.61
N GLY A 56 -13.13 -9.25 2.80
CA GLY A 56 -12.55 -8.74 4.05
C GLY A 56 -11.63 -9.72 4.76
N ASP A 57 -11.33 -10.89 4.18
CA ASP A 57 -10.33 -11.81 4.72
C ASP A 57 -8.95 -11.37 4.22
N GLU A 58 -8.15 -10.80 5.12
CA GLU A 58 -6.84 -10.24 4.78
C GLU A 58 -5.75 -11.31 4.64
N ASP A 59 -6.00 -12.51 5.15
CA ASP A 59 -5.06 -13.64 5.05
C ASP A 59 -5.24 -14.43 3.75
N LEU A 60 -6.32 -14.17 3.01
CA LEU A 60 -6.54 -14.76 1.69
C LEU A 60 -5.87 -13.93 0.58
N SER A 61 -5.00 -14.58 -0.18
CA SER A 61 -4.43 -14.03 -1.42
C SER A 61 -5.52 -13.78 -2.47
N GLU A 62 -5.24 -12.99 -3.52
CA GLU A 62 -6.18 -12.81 -4.62
C GLU A 62 -6.43 -14.14 -5.36
N LYS A 63 -5.37 -14.93 -5.53
CA LYS A 63 -5.43 -16.27 -6.13
C LYS A 63 -6.39 -17.17 -5.38
N ASP A 64 -6.26 -17.26 -4.06
CA ASP A 64 -7.12 -18.13 -3.25
C ASP A 64 -8.57 -17.67 -3.33
N ARG A 65 -8.82 -16.36 -3.27
CA ARG A 65 -10.17 -15.80 -3.44
C ARG A 65 -10.78 -16.18 -4.79
N ILE A 66 -10.04 -16.01 -5.89
CA ILE A 66 -10.53 -16.35 -7.23
C ILE A 66 -10.73 -17.87 -7.36
N GLY A 67 -9.80 -18.68 -6.85
CA GLY A 67 -9.87 -20.13 -6.82
C GLY A 67 -11.12 -20.64 -6.09
N LEU A 68 -11.41 -20.07 -4.91
CA LEU A 68 -12.61 -20.38 -4.14
C LEU A 68 -13.89 -20.07 -4.91
N ILE A 69 -13.97 -18.93 -5.58
CA ILE A 69 -15.18 -18.46 -6.29
C ILE A 69 -15.41 -19.23 -7.60
N THR A 70 -14.34 -19.60 -8.29
CA THR A 70 -14.42 -20.38 -9.53
C THR A 70 -14.87 -21.81 -9.27
N GLY A 71 -14.78 -22.29 -8.03
CA GLY A 71 -15.15 -23.65 -7.64
C GLY A 71 -14.09 -24.66 -8.07
N ASP A 72 -12.84 -24.22 -8.21
CA ASP A 72 -11.73 -25.13 -8.50
C ASP A 72 -11.55 -26.10 -7.33
N LYS A 73 -11.42 -27.38 -7.68
CA LYS A 73 -11.30 -28.49 -6.73
C LYS A 73 -10.07 -28.36 -5.85
N SER A 74 -9.01 -27.73 -6.35
CA SER A 74 -7.78 -27.48 -5.61
C SER A 74 -8.00 -26.61 -4.36
N PHE A 75 -9.01 -25.72 -4.37
CA PHE A 75 -9.33 -24.82 -3.27
C PHE A 75 -10.50 -25.32 -2.41
N THR A 76 -11.05 -26.52 -2.68
CA THR A 76 -12.20 -27.04 -1.91
C THR A 76 -11.82 -27.40 -0.47
N SER A 77 -10.56 -27.75 -0.24
CA SER A 77 -10.01 -28.04 1.10
C SER A 77 -10.05 -26.83 2.03
N LEU A 78 -9.87 -25.61 1.52
CA LEU A 78 -9.95 -24.38 2.32
C LEU A 78 -11.34 -24.19 2.93
N TRP A 79 -12.41 -24.56 2.23
CA TRP A 79 -13.76 -24.51 2.80
C TRP A 79 -13.95 -25.47 3.98
N GLN A 80 -13.14 -26.52 4.07
CA GLN A 80 -13.14 -27.50 5.16
C GLN A 80 -12.18 -27.12 6.29
N ASP A 81 -11.34 -26.11 6.10
CA ASP A 81 -10.45 -25.61 7.13
C ASP A 81 -11.25 -24.91 8.25
N ALA A 82 -11.03 -25.39 9.46
CA ALA A 82 -11.68 -24.90 10.66
C ALA A 82 -11.20 -23.48 11.03
N GLU A 83 -9.92 -23.16 10.81
CA GLU A 83 -9.41 -21.82 11.09
C GLU A 83 -9.98 -20.80 10.11
N PHE A 84 -10.00 -21.14 8.82
CA PHE A 84 -10.64 -20.31 7.80
C PHE A 84 -12.13 -20.07 8.12
N SER A 85 -12.87 -21.13 8.44
CA SER A 85 -14.27 -21.01 8.83
C SER A 85 -14.44 -20.12 10.07
N ALA A 86 -13.59 -20.29 11.09
CA ALA A 86 -13.62 -19.49 12.31
C ALA A 86 -13.31 -18.01 12.05
N ARG A 87 -12.30 -17.69 11.22
CA ARG A 87 -11.96 -16.32 10.82
C ARG A 87 -13.15 -15.66 10.14
N LEU A 88 -13.77 -16.36 9.20
CA LEU A 88 -14.87 -15.84 8.42
C LEU A 88 -16.14 -15.64 9.27
N GLU A 89 -16.41 -16.56 10.19
CA GLU A 89 -17.50 -16.44 11.17
C GLU A 89 -17.26 -15.32 12.19
N SER A 90 -16.03 -15.14 12.66
CA SER A 90 -15.69 -14.09 13.64
C SER A 90 -15.90 -12.66 13.12
N ARG A 91 -15.85 -12.49 11.80
CA ARG A 91 -16.08 -11.22 11.11
C ARG A 91 -17.56 -10.89 10.95
N LEU A 92 -18.43 -11.87 11.09
CA LEU A 92 -19.87 -11.72 10.95
C LEU A 92 -20.48 -11.64 12.34
N ASP A 93 -21.50 -10.80 12.50
CA ASP A 93 -22.35 -10.90 13.67
C ASP A 93 -22.97 -12.31 13.76
N LYS A 94 -23.18 -12.83 14.98
CA LYS A 94 -23.71 -14.19 15.18
C LYS A 94 -25.05 -14.41 14.49
N GLU A 95 -25.96 -13.42 14.56
CA GLU A 95 -27.27 -13.50 13.92
C GLU A 95 -27.11 -13.51 12.40
N LEU A 96 -26.30 -12.59 11.87
CA LEU A 96 -26.03 -12.50 10.44
C LEU A 96 -25.39 -13.78 9.89
N CYS A 97 -24.44 -14.36 10.63
CA CYS A 97 -23.80 -15.62 10.28
C CYS A 97 -24.84 -16.75 10.17
N MET A 98 -25.77 -16.86 11.12
CA MET A 98 -26.85 -17.85 11.03
C MET A 98 -27.74 -17.64 9.81
N LEU A 99 -28.12 -16.39 9.51
CA LEU A 99 -28.94 -16.06 8.35
C LEU A 99 -28.23 -16.38 7.02
N ILE A 100 -26.94 -16.04 6.89
CA ILE A 100 -26.14 -16.37 5.70
C ILE A 100 -26.06 -17.88 5.52
N LYS A 101 -25.76 -18.63 6.60
CA LYS A 101 -25.70 -20.10 6.55
C LYS A 101 -27.03 -20.69 6.10
N HIS A 102 -28.16 -20.15 6.56
CA HIS A 102 -29.49 -20.58 6.14
C HIS A 102 -29.71 -20.37 4.64
N GLU A 103 -29.48 -19.15 4.13
CA GLU A 103 -29.67 -18.83 2.71
C GLU A 103 -28.76 -19.68 1.80
N VAL A 104 -27.50 -19.86 2.18
CA VAL A 104 -26.55 -20.70 1.45
C VAL A 104 -26.98 -22.17 1.43
N LEU A 105 -27.51 -22.70 2.54
CA LEU A 105 -28.07 -24.05 2.61
C LEU A 105 -29.25 -24.24 1.66
N GLU A 106 -30.17 -23.28 1.62
CA GLU A 106 -31.31 -23.34 0.71
C GLU A 106 -30.86 -23.23 -0.76
N ILE A 107 -29.91 -22.34 -1.07
CA ILE A 107 -29.31 -22.25 -2.41
C ILE A 107 -28.67 -23.58 -2.81
N SER A 108 -27.85 -24.18 -1.95
CA SER A 108 -27.19 -25.47 -2.23
C SER A 108 -28.19 -26.59 -2.49
N LYS A 109 -29.28 -26.67 -1.70
CA LYS A 109 -30.39 -27.62 -1.93
C LYS A 109 -31.07 -27.38 -3.27
N LEU A 110 -31.35 -26.13 -3.62
CA LEU A 110 -32.00 -25.77 -4.89
C LEU A 110 -31.10 -26.07 -6.10
N VAL A 111 -29.80 -25.78 -6.01
CA VAL A 111 -28.82 -26.12 -7.06
C VAL A 111 -28.71 -27.64 -7.22
N SER A 112 -28.63 -28.39 -6.10
CA SER A 112 -28.63 -29.86 -6.11
C SER A 112 -29.92 -30.43 -6.70
N ASN A 113 -31.07 -29.84 -6.37
CA ASN A 113 -32.36 -30.22 -6.94
C ASN A 113 -32.40 -29.95 -8.44
N LEU A 114 -31.94 -28.79 -8.91
CA LEU A 114 -31.82 -28.47 -10.32
C LEU A 114 -30.93 -29.49 -11.03
N GLN A 115 -29.77 -29.84 -10.48
CA GLN A 115 -28.91 -30.90 -11.01
C GLN A 115 -29.65 -32.24 -11.12
N ARG A 116 -30.39 -32.65 -10.09
CA ARG A 116 -31.19 -33.89 -10.09
C ARG A 116 -32.34 -33.85 -11.09
N TYR A 117 -32.99 -32.71 -11.26
CA TYR A 117 -34.08 -32.55 -12.22
C TYR A 117 -33.57 -32.63 -13.67
N LEU A 118 -32.37 -32.10 -13.91
CA LEU A 118 -31.72 -32.03 -15.20
C LEU A 118 -30.94 -33.33 -15.58
N GLY A 119 -30.55 -34.12 -14.57
CA GLY A 119 -30.01 -35.49 -14.68
C GLY A 119 -28.48 -35.56 -14.81
N GLU A 120 -27.87 -36.69 -14.39
CA GLU A 120 -26.44 -36.95 -14.53
C GLU A 120 -26.03 -37.04 -16.01
N ILE A 121 -25.15 -36.12 -16.46
CA ILE A 121 -24.47 -36.24 -17.75
C ILE A 121 -23.38 -37.29 -17.59
N LYS A 122 -23.63 -38.52 -18.07
CA LYS A 122 -22.55 -39.37 -18.57
C LYS A 122 -22.19 -38.86 -19.96
N THR A 123 -20.99 -38.31 -20.09
CA THR A 123 -20.37 -37.95 -21.38
C THR A 123 -20.14 -39.23 -22.19
N GLU A 124 -21.09 -39.58 -23.05
CA GLU A 124 -20.83 -40.50 -24.16
C GLU A 124 -20.72 -39.69 -25.46
N PRO A 125 -19.80 -40.07 -26.36
CA PRO A 125 -19.48 -39.30 -27.55
C PRO A 125 -20.67 -39.28 -28.51
N ALA A 126 -20.89 -38.10 -29.10
CA ALA A 126 -21.97 -37.84 -30.05
C ALA A 126 -21.79 -38.66 -31.33
N ALA A 127 -22.33 -39.87 -31.36
CA ALA A 127 -22.60 -40.59 -32.60
C ALA A 127 -23.91 -41.38 -32.48
N LYS A 128 -24.89 -40.97 -33.28
CA LYS A 128 -26.19 -41.62 -33.57
C LYS A 128 -27.27 -41.48 -32.49
N ARG A 129 -28.17 -40.48 -32.66
CA ARG A 129 -29.56 -40.58 -32.20
C ARG A 129 -30.53 -40.09 -33.27
N VAL A 130 -31.09 -41.06 -34.00
CA VAL A 130 -32.38 -40.95 -34.70
C VAL A 130 -33.39 -41.61 -33.76
N LEU A 131 -34.10 -40.80 -32.98
CA LEU A 131 -35.39 -41.00 -32.29
C LEU A 131 -35.40 -40.16 -30.99
N PRO A 132 -36.50 -39.42 -30.69
CA PRO A 132 -36.65 -38.72 -29.41
C PRO A 132 -36.72 -39.77 -28.31
N SER A 133 -35.68 -39.85 -27.50
CA SER A 133 -35.63 -40.78 -26.36
C SER A 133 -36.65 -40.35 -25.33
N PHE A 134 -37.26 -41.30 -24.60
CA PHE A 134 -38.08 -41.07 -23.41
C PHE A 134 -37.46 -40.06 -22.41
N ARG A 135 -36.15 -39.81 -22.46
CA ARG A 135 -35.46 -38.72 -21.73
C ARG A 135 -35.97 -37.32 -22.09
N ASP A 136 -36.31 -37.05 -23.34
CA ASP A 136 -36.76 -35.73 -23.78
C ASP A 136 -38.20 -35.44 -23.31
N VAL A 137 -39.07 -36.46 -23.30
CA VAL A 137 -40.44 -36.37 -22.78
C VAL A 137 -40.43 -36.18 -21.25
N LYS A 138 -39.58 -36.89 -20.52
CA LYS A 138 -39.45 -36.75 -19.05
C LYS A 138 -38.88 -35.39 -18.63
N ARG A 139 -38.14 -34.71 -19.51
CA ARG A 139 -37.60 -33.35 -19.30
C ARG A 139 -38.63 -32.25 -19.58
N VAL A 140 -39.55 -32.45 -20.53
CA VAL A 140 -40.67 -31.52 -20.78
C VAL A 140 -41.68 -31.56 -19.61
N LEU A 141 -41.90 -32.73 -19.00
CA LEU A 141 -42.80 -32.90 -17.85
C LEU A 141 -42.32 -32.26 -16.54
N ARG A 142 -41.08 -31.75 -16.46
CA ARG A 142 -40.51 -31.11 -15.27
C ARG A 142 -40.35 -29.59 -15.40
N LYS A 143 -40.95 -28.99 -16.43
CA LYS A 143 -40.87 -27.56 -16.70
C LYS A 143 -41.33 -26.72 -15.51
N ASP A 144 -42.42 -27.12 -14.85
CA ASP A 144 -42.98 -26.39 -13.71
C ASP A 144 -42.10 -26.52 -12.46
N GLU A 145 -41.54 -27.70 -12.18
CA GLU A 145 -40.59 -27.87 -11.07
C GLU A 145 -39.29 -27.10 -11.31
N ILE A 146 -38.73 -27.11 -12.53
CA ILE A 146 -37.53 -26.34 -12.84
C ILE A 146 -37.79 -24.86 -12.66
N LYS A 147 -38.90 -24.34 -13.20
CA LYS A 147 -39.30 -22.94 -13.03
C LYS A 147 -39.45 -22.58 -11.56
N LYS A 148 -40.17 -23.39 -10.78
CA LYS A 148 -40.36 -23.19 -9.34
C LYS A 148 -39.02 -23.16 -8.58
N ASN A 149 -38.10 -24.07 -8.86
CA ASN A 149 -36.77 -24.05 -8.24
C ASN A 149 -35.95 -22.82 -8.65
N LEU A 150 -36.05 -22.36 -9.90
CA LEU A 150 -35.38 -21.13 -10.34
C LEU A 150 -35.95 -19.88 -9.68
N ASP A 151 -37.26 -19.81 -9.49
CA ASP A 151 -37.91 -18.69 -8.79
C ASP A 151 -37.49 -18.64 -7.31
N TYR A 152 -37.45 -19.79 -6.62
CA TYR A 152 -36.91 -19.85 -5.25
C TYR A 152 -35.42 -19.54 -5.19
N LEU A 153 -34.64 -20.02 -6.14
CA LEU A 153 -33.21 -19.72 -6.21
C LEU A 153 -32.98 -18.21 -6.35
N ALA A 154 -33.75 -17.55 -7.22
CA ALA A 154 -33.70 -16.10 -7.37
C ALA A 154 -34.10 -15.36 -6.09
N PHE A 155 -35.10 -15.88 -5.36
CA PHE A 155 -35.50 -15.36 -4.06
C PHE A 155 -34.35 -15.44 -3.04
N HIS A 156 -33.76 -16.62 -2.83
CA HIS A 156 -32.69 -16.84 -1.85
C HIS A 156 -31.41 -16.09 -2.22
N ASN A 157 -31.01 -16.08 -3.50
CA ASN A 157 -29.87 -15.26 -3.93
C ASN A 157 -30.10 -13.75 -3.70
N SER A 158 -31.34 -13.27 -3.90
CA SER A 158 -31.70 -11.88 -3.62
C SER A 158 -31.68 -11.57 -2.12
N ALA A 159 -32.17 -12.49 -1.29
CA ALA A 159 -32.12 -12.39 0.17
C ALA A 159 -30.67 -12.38 0.67
N LEU A 160 -29.84 -13.33 0.24
CA LEU A 160 -28.41 -13.37 0.55
C LEU A 160 -27.70 -12.08 0.14
N ARG A 161 -27.97 -11.59 -1.07
CA ARG A 161 -27.39 -10.33 -1.55
C ARG A 161 -27.77 -9.16 -0.63
N LYS A 162 -29.04 -9.08 -0.19
CA LYS A 162 -29.52 -8.04 0.74
C LYS A 162 -28.86 -8.13 2.11
N LEU A 163 -28.75 -9.33 2.67
CA LEU A 163 -28.08 -9.57 3.96
C LEU A 163 -26.62 -9.12 3.94
N LEU A 164 -25.91 -9.40 2.84
CA LEU A 164 -24.53 -8.96 2.66
C LEU A 164 -24.43 -7.45 2.43
N LYS A 165 -25.46 -6.78 1.89
CA LYS A 165 -25.47 -5.30 1.81
C LYS A 165 -25.52 -4.65 3.18
N THR A 166 -26.22 -5.27 4.12
CA THR A 166 -26.36 -4.76 5.49
C THR A 166 -25.14 -5.07 6.37
N CYS A 167 -24.18 -5.87 5.90
CA CYS A 167 -23.00 -6.23 6.67
C CYS A 167 -21.90 -5.16 6.53
N SER A 168 -21.69 -4.38 7.60
CA SER A 168 -20.63 -3.36 7.71
C SER A 168 -19.20 -3.91 7.68
N SER A 169 -19.02 -5.22 7.95
CA SER A 169 -17.74 -5.94 7.92
C SER A 169 -17.36 -6.45 6.52
N THR A 170 -18.32 -6.47 5.60
CA THR A 170 -18.04 -6.57 4.17
C THR A 170 -17.91 -5.16 3.62
N ALA A 171 -17.14 -4.92 2.56
CA ALA A 171 -16.96 -3.58 1.95
C ALA A 171 -18.24 -3.03 1.25
N TYR A 172 -19.39 -3.24 1.90
CA TYR A 172 -20.72 -2.73 1.59
C TYR A 172 -21.12 -1.55 2.48
N ALA A 173 -20.24 -1.04 3.36
CA ALA A 173 -20.39 0.34 3.80
C ALA A 173 -20.32 1.17 2.52
N ASP A 174 -21.47 1.64 2.06
CA ASP A 174 -21.67 2.26 0.76
C ASP A 174 -20.44 3.10 0.43
N ALA A 175 -19.64 2.61 -0.53
CA ALA A 175 -19.18 3.52 -1.54
C ALA A 175 -20.48 4.07 -2.11
N LYS A 176 -21.01 5.14 -1.48
CA LYS A 176 -21.80 6.14 -2.19
C LYS A 176 -21.05 6.21 -3.50
N PRO A 177 -21.70 5.94 -4.66
CA PRO A 177 -21.04 6.27 -5.90
C PRO A 177 -20.57 7.69 -5.65
N ALA A 178 -19.25 7.88 -5.54
CA ALA A 178 -18.69 9.21 -5.50
C ALA A 178 -19.34 9.78 -6.72
N ALA A 179 -20.32 10.66 -6.51
CA ALA A 179 -21.19 11.06 -7.59
C ALA A 179 -20.18 11.53 -8.60
N ASN A 180 -20.11 10.84 -9.75
CA ASN A 180 -19.14 11.11 -10.79
C ASN A 180 -19.46 12.48 -11.43
N THR A 181 -19.89 13.46 -10.65
CA THR A 181 -19.11 14.68 -10.48
C THR A 181 -17.65 14.35 -10.06
N VAL A 182 -16.93 13.68 -10.97
CA VAL A 182 -15.78 14.39 -11.53
C VAL A 182 -16.40 15.69 -12.04
N GLN A 183 -16.47 16.70 -11.16
CA GLN A 183 -16.56 18.05 -11.67
C GLN A 183 -15.40 18.07 -12.65
N ARG A 184 -15.71 18.22 -13.94
CA ARG A 184 -14.77 18.82 -14.87
C ARG A 184 -14.48 20.20 -14.30
N GLN A 185 -13.72 20.27 -13.21
CA GLN A 185 -12.81 21.36 -13.04
C GLN A 185 -12.01 21.35 -14.33
N SER A 186 -11.99 22.51 -14.97
CA SER A 186 -11.18 22.69 -16.16
C SER A 186 -9.83 22.04 -15.88
N THR A 187 -9.33 21.18 -16.77
CA THR A 187 -7.99 20.58 -16.62
C THR A 187 -6.93 21.66 -16.34
N LEU A 188 -7.17 22.88 -16.81
CA LEU A 188 -6.35 24.06 -16.51
C LEU A 188 -6.38 24.50 -15.03
N GLN A 189 -7.51 24.34 -14.34
CA GLN A 189 -7.63 24.70 -12.93
C GLN A 189 -6.91 23.71 -12.02
N GLU A 190 -7.03 22.41 -12.30
CA GLU A 190 -6.27 21.35 -11.61
C GLU A 190 -4.77 21.51 -11.86
N GLU A 191 -4.34 21.69 -13.12
CA GLU A 191 -2.94 21.97 -13.45
C GLU A 191 -2.41 23.22 -12.76
N ARG A 192 -3.24 24.27 -12.64
CA ARG A 192 -2.85 25.50 -11.96
C ARG A 192 -2.70 25.27 -10.46
N GLN A 193 -3.61 24.54 -9.83
CA GLN A 193 -3.54 24.22 -8.40
C GLN A 193 -2.28 23.42 -8.09
N LYS A 194 -1.98 22.38 -8.86
CA LYS A 194 -0.77 21.57 -8.66
C LYS A 194 0.53 22.36 -8.82
N ARG A 195 0.58 23.32 -9.75
CA ARG A 195 1.74 24.23 -9.86
C ARG A 195 1.88 25.12 -8.63
N ILE A 196 0.77 25.61 -8.08
CA ILE A 196 0.77 26.40 -6.84
C ILE A 196 1.28 25.53 -5.68
N ASP A 197 0.82 24.28 -5.58
CA ASP A 197 1.23 23.36 -4.52
C ASP A 197 2.73 23.02 -4.64
N ALA A 198 3.22 22.72 -5.85
CA ALA A 198 4.65 22.47 -6.07
C ALA A 198 5.52 23.70 -5.70
N GLN A 199 5.06 24.92 -6.00
CA GLN A 199 5.75 26.15 -5.59
C GLN A 199 5.73 26.31 -4.06
N PHE A 200 4.61 26.01 -3.41
CA PHE A 200 4.49 26.01 -1.95
C PHE A 200 5.48 25.04 -1.32
N PHE A 201 5.53 23.78 -1.75
CA PHE A 201 6.42 22.76 -1.18
C PHE A 201 7.91 23.06 -1.42
N ASN A 202 8.26 23.59 -2.59
CA ASN A 202 9.64 24.01 -2.87
C ASN A 202 10.06 25.22 -2.01
N GLY A 203 9.20 26.24 -1.89
CA GLY A 203 9.45 27.35 -0.99
C GLY A 203 9.54 26.91 0.47
N PHE A 204 8.72 25.94 0.86
CA PHE A 204 8.71 25.41 2.21
C PHE A 204 10.00 24.63 2.51
N HIS A 205 10.43 23.77 1.58
CA HIS A 205 11.71 23.05 1.68
C HIS A 205 12.89 24.02 1.84
N GLU A 206 12.94 25.06 1.02
CA GLU A 206 13.97 26.10 1.07
C GLU A 206 14.00 26.80 2.43
N VAL A 207 12.84 27.20 2.94
CA VAL A 207 12.74 27.86 4.25
C VAL A 207 13.17 26.91 5.37
N LEU A 208 12.72 25.65 5.35
CA LEU A 208 13.08 24.67 6.38
C LEU A 208 14.60 24.45 6.43
N GLY A 209 15.25 24.32 5.27
CA GLY A 209 16.70 24.17 5.18
C GLY A 209 17.51 25.37 5.68
N LYS A 210 16.90 26.56 5.76
CA LYS A 210 17.51 27.77 6.34
C LYS A 210 17.16 28.00 7.81
N SER A 211 16.24 27.20 8.37
CA SER A 211 15.64 27.42 9.68
C SER A 211 16.41 26.78 10.84
N PHE A 212 17.36 25.88 10.54
CA PHE A 212 18.21 25.25 11.55
C PHE A 212 19.52 26.02 11.72
N ARG A 213 19.74 26.55 12.92
CA ARG A 213 20.89 27.41 13.30
C ARG A 213 21.51 26.94 14.61
N CYS A 214 21.55 25.63 14.78
CA CYS A 214 22.03 24.96 15.99
C CYS A 214 23.43 24.38 15.80
N ASN A 215 24.04 23.89 16.89
CA ASN A 215 25.34 23.20 16.83
C ASN A 215 25.18 21.67 16.80
N CYS A 216 24.04 21.16 16.32
CA CYS A 216 23.81 19.73 16.27
C CYS A 216 24.77 19.06 15.26
N PRO A 217 25.46 17.97 15.65
CA PRO A 217 26.39 17.27 14.78
C PRO A 217 25.67 16.42 13.71
N ALA A 218 24.41 16.05 13.96
CA ALA A 218 23.56 15.30 13.05
C ALA A 218 22.49 16.20 12.43
N GLY A 219 22.08 15.88 11.20
CA GLY A 219 20.97 16.56 10.53
C GLY A 219 19.63 16.18 11.15
N HIS A 220 18.67 17.10 11.09
CA HIS A 220 17.32 16.96 11.64
C HIS A 220 16.39 16.29 10.64
N GLU A 221 15.78 15.17 11.02
CA GLU A 221 14.75 14.52 10.20
C GLU A 221 13.39 15.23 10.32
N ALA A 222 12.87 15.63 9.16
CA ALA A 222 11.54 16.17 8.98
C ALA A 222 10.70 15.18 8.17
N ASN A 223 9.58 14.73 8.74
CA ASN A 223 8.66 13.80 8.12
C ASN A 223 7.40 14.57 7.68
N LEU A 224 7.29 14.86 6.39
CA LEU A 224 6.18 15.59 5.80
C LEU A 224 5.01 14.64 5.52
N SER A 225 3.86 14.95 6.10
CA SER A 225 2.57 14.36 5.72
C SER A 225 2.19 14.79 4.30
N VAL A 226 1.84 13.79 3.50
CA VAL A 226 1.42 13.93 2.10
C VAL A 226 0.02 14.56 2.00
N THR A 227 -0.78 14.50 3.07
CA THR A 227 -2.19 14.94 3.07
C THR A 227 -2.38 16.37 3.57
N ASP A 228 -1.68 16.78 4.63
CA ASP A 228 -2.14 17.92 5.45
C ASP A 228 -1.10 19.02 5.72
N THR A 229 0.00 19.08 4.97
CA THR A 229 1.11 20.04 5.19
C THR A 229 1.68 20.02 6.62
N MET A 230 1.46 18.91 7.32
CA MET A 230 1.99 18.70 8.67
C MET A 230 3.38 18.10 8.58
N VAL A 231 4.32 18.60 9.37
CA VAL A 231 5.65 18.01 9.49
C VAL A 231 5.82 17.46 10.89
N MET A 232 6.29 16.23 10.96
CA MET A 232 6.60 15.57 12.21
C MET A 232 8.11 15.43 12.39
N PHE A 233 8.60 15.78 13.58
CA PHE A 233 9.99 15.61 13.98
C PHE A 233 10.09 14.46 14.99
N GLN A 234 11.14 13.62 14.93
CA GLN A 234 11.37 12.53 15.89
C GLN A 234 12.09 12.98 17.18
N SER A 235 11.93 12.24 18.28
CA SER A 235 12.45 12.59 19.62
C SER A 235 13.95 12.34 19.81
N SER A 236 14.46 11.26 19.22
CA SER A 236 15.84 10.75 19.39
C SER A 236 16.91 11.69 18.83
N ASP A 237 16.65 12.34 17.69
CA ASP A 237 17.61 13.23 17.01
C ASP A 237 18.04 14.44 17.86
N LEU A 238 17.23 14.86 18.82
CA LEU A 238 17.50 16.06 19.62
C LEU A 238 18.04 15.73 21.03
N SER A 239 17.74 14.55 21.56
CA SER A 239 18.08 14.20 22.95
C SER A 239 19.50 13.63 23.10
N ARG A 240 20.05 12.96 22.08
CA ARG A 240 21.47 12.49 22.10
C ARG A 240 22.49 13.62 22.20
N VAL A 241 22.16 14.84 21.76
CA VAL A 241 23.13 15.93 21.58
C VAL A 241 23.48 16.67 22.88
N MET A 242 22.56 16.76 23.85
CA MET A 242 22.83 17.52 25.09
C MET A 242 23.50 16.70 26.21
N SER A 243 23.43 15.37 26.15
CA SER A 243 24.16 14.50 27.09
C SER A 243 25.66 14.76 27.04
N ASN A 244 26.21 15.02 25.86
CA ASN A 244 27.64 15.26 25.65
C ASN A 244 28.09 16.68 26.05
N LEU A 245 27.16 17.65 26.10
CA LEU A 245 27.46 19.01 26.57
C LEU A 245 27.49 19.12 28.09
N ARG A 246 26.70 18.31 28.82
CA ARG A 246 26.70 18.33 30.29
C ARG A 246 27.94 17.68 30.92
N LEU A 247 28.63 16.80 30.19
CA LEU A 247 29.88 16.18 30.64
C LEU A 247 31.12 17.07 30.44
N ARG A 248 31.02 18.14 29.66
CA ARG A 248 32.18 19.04 29.38
C ARG A 248 32.31 20.21 30.35
N GLY A 249 31.50 20.25 31.42
CA GLY A 249 31.41 21.36 32.36
C GLY A 249 32.02 21.13 33.74
N ARG A 250 32.89 20.12 33.94
CA ARG A 250 33.46 19.85 35.26
C ARG A 250 34.76 19.04 35.21
N SER A 251 35.88 19.67 34.88
CA SER A 251 37.17 19.33 35.53
C SER A 251 38.22 20.41 35.26
N ALA A 252 38.54 21.15 36.31
CA ALA A 252 39.73 21.99 36.40
C ALA A 252 40.47 21.53 37.65
N THR A 253 41.29 20.48 37.52
CA THR A 253 42.46 20.21 38.37
C THR A 253 43.31 19.13 37.71
N MET A 254 44.61 19.40 37.63
CA MET A 254 45.68 18.45 37.31
C MET A 254 45.48 17.14 38.05
N GLU A 255 45.56 16.02 37.34
CA GLU A 255 46.58 15.00 37.60
C GLU A 255 46.62 13.97 36.47
N SER A 256 47.85 13.57 36.17
CA SER A 256 48.27 12.58 35.18
C SER A 256 47.64 11.22 35.49
N ASP A 257 46.96 10.62 34.53
CA ASP A 257 47.06 9.17 34.36
C ASP A 257 46.85 8.74 32.91
N MET A 258 47.78 7.88 32.49
CA MET A 258 47.94 7.32 31.17
C MET A 258 46.83 6.28 30.95
N THR A 259 45.81 6.59 30.15
CA THR A 259 44.86 5.59 29.66
C THR A 259 44.73 5.72 28.14
N ALA A 260 44.83 4.57 27.49
CA ALA A 260 44.84 4.42 26.05
C ALA A 260 43.60 5.07 25.41
N TYR A 261 43.85 5.96 24.46
CA TYR A 261 42.84 6.39 23.50
C TYR A 261 42.55 5.21 22.57
N GLU A 262 41.52 4.44 22.90
CA GLU A 262 40.75 3.74 21.87
C GLU A 262 39.95 4.81 21.12
N ASP A 263 40.45 5.20 19.95
CA ASP A 263 39.69 5.92 18.93
C ASP A 263 38.50 5.03 18.53
N ALA A 264 37.35 5.26 19.15
CA ALA A 264 36.08 4.75 18.67
C ALA A 264 35.70 5.55 17.41
N ASP A 265 36.11 5.01 16.27
CA ASP A 265 35.78 5.43 14.90
C ASP A 265 34.29 5.17 14.56
N ASP A 266 33.37 5.50 15.48
CA ASP A 266 31.91 5.35 15.31
C ASP A 266 31.30 6.54 14.54
N GLY A 267 32.11 7.56 14.22
CA GLY A 267 31.67 8.78 13.56
C GLY A 267 31.58 8.67 12.03
N GLU A 268 32.39 7.81 11.40
CA GLU A 268 32.41 7.68 9.94
C GLU A 268 31.23 6.82 9.43
N ASP A 269 30.77 5.81 10.19
CA ASP A 269 29.78 4.85 9.71
C ASP A 269 28.35 5.45 9.59
N MET A 270 27.99 6.36 10.51
CA MET A 270 26.66 6.98 10.51
C MET A 270 26.44 7.99 9.38
N MET A 271 27.48 8.42 8.65
CA MET A 271 27.34 9.29 7.47
C MET A 271 27.28 8.47 6.17
N SER A 272 27.96 7.32 6.09
CA SER A 272 27.99 6.44 4.91
C SER A 272 26.69 5.68 4.67
N GLU A 273 25.91 5.37 5.71
CA GLU A 273 24.60 4.71 5.54
C GLU A 273 23.57 5.57 4.79
N TRP A 274 23.69 6.90 4.85
CA TRP A 274 22.64 7.84 4.43
C TRP A 274 22.84 8.44 3.04
N ILE A 275 24.04 8.28 2.48
CA ILE A 275 24.30 8.61 1.07
C ILE A 275 24.24 7.35 0.19
N ARG A 276 23.56 6.32 0.67
CA ARG A 276 23.22 5.15 -0.13
C ARG A 276 22.12 5.52 -1.10
N SER A 277 22.48 5.57 -2.38
CA SER A 277 21.50 5.55 -3.46
C SER A 277 20.86 4.17 -3.63
N THR A 278 21.31 3.13 -2.93
CA THR A 278 20.96 1.73 -3.20
C THR A 278 19.70 1.30 -2.45
N TRP A 279 18.84 0.52 -3.11
CA TRP A 279 17.65 -0.09 -2.50
C TRP A 279 17.96 -1.27 -1.57
N SER A 280 19.17 -1.80 -1.65
CA SER A 280 19.64 -2.89 -0.80
C SER A 280 19.84 -2.46 0.66
N ARG A 281 19.59 -3.40 1.58
CA ARG A 281 19.60 -3.20 3.04
C ARG A 281 20.90 -2.56 3.56
N ALA A 282 20.78 -1.68 4.56
CA ALA A 282 21.94 -1.26 5.36
C ALA A 282 22.64 -2.51 5.94
N ARG A 283 23.98 -2.55 5.87
CA ARG A 283 24.71 -3.63 6.56
C ARG A 283 24.41 -3.44 8.05
N GLN A 284 23.90 -4.46 8.73
CA GLN A 284 23.55 -4.36 10.15
C GLN A 284 24.81 -4.04 10.99
N GLY A 285 25.10 -2.75 11.16
CA GLY A 285 25.98 -2.27 12.21
C GLY A 285 25.21 -2.34 13.52
N SER A 286 25.54 -3.33 14.36
CA SER A 286 25.37 -3.49 15.82
C SER A 286 24.13 -2.95 16.59
N LEU A 287 23.21 -2.17 16.04
CA LEU A 287 22.05 -1.67 16.75
C LEU A 287 20.89 -2.63 16.56
N SER A 288 20.90 -3.68 17.39
CA SER A 288 19.68 -4.33 17.87
C SER A 288 18.85 -3.31 18.67
N MET A 289 18.38 -2.24 18.03
CA MET A 289 17.28 -1.46 18.57
C MET A 289 16.02 -2.24 18.23
N ARG A 290 15.32 -2.70 19.28
CA ARG A 290 13.93 -3.11 19.17
C ARG A 290 13.16 -2.05 18.39
N PRO A 291 12.17 -2.42 17.56
CA PRO A 291 11.37 -1.46 16.81
C PRO A 291 10.88 -0.38 17.76
N GLY A 292 11.50 0.79 17.62
CA GLY A 292 11.42 1.84 18.60
C GLY A 292 10.43 2.84 18.09
N ASP A 293 9.15 2.66 18.44
CA ASP A 293 8.10 3.64 18.21
C ASP A 293 8.54 4.99 18.83
N ASN A 294 9.16 5.84 18.02
CA ASN A 294 9.74 7.09 18.50
C ASN A 294 8.62 8.14 18.58
N PRO A 295 8.37 8.73 19.77
CA PRO A 295 7.35 9.75 19.89
C PRO A 295 7.71 10.95 19.01
N ALA A 296 6.73 11.43 18.25
CA ALA A 296 6.91 12.52 17.30
C ALA A 296 6.24 13.82 17.77
N LEU A 297 6.84 14.97 17.40
CA LEU A 297 6.17 16.27 17.55
C LEU A 297 5.55 16.65 16.21
N LEU A 298 4.23 16.73 16.17
CA LEU A 298 3.47 17.22 15.04
C LEU A 298 3.53 18.75 15.00
N VAL A 299 3.89 19.31 13.84
CA VAL A 299 3.94 20.76 13.64
C VAL A 299 3.18 21.09 12.35
N LYS A 300 2.21 21.99 12.46
CA LYS A 300 1.41 22.43 11.32
C LYS A 300 2.03 23.67 10.69
N TYR A 301 2.12 23.67 9.36
CA TYR A 301 2.61 24.79 8.57
C TYR A 301 1.49 25.39 7.71
N SER A 302 1.52 26.70 7.50
CA SER A 302 0.65 27.36 6.53
C SER A 302 1.33 28.60 5.93
N GLU A 303 1.08 28.86 4.64
CA GLU A 303 1.57 30.08 3.98
C GLU A 303 0.88 31.30 4.60
N SER A 304 1.66 32.26 5.12
CA SER A 304 1.09 33.40 5.82
C SER A 304 0.83 34.57 4.88
N ARG A 305 -0.37 34.59 4.31
CA ARG A 305 -0.88 35.79 3.64
C ARG A 305 -1.51 36.72 4.67
N GLY A 306 -0.71 37.68 5.15
CA GLY A 306 -1.21 38.84 5.91
C GLY A 306 -1.22 38.73 7.44
N VAL A 307 -0.55 37.74 8.05
CA VAL A 307 -0.47 37.68 9.53
C VAL A 307 0.80 38.40 10.01
N GLN A 308 0.63 39.61 10.56
CA GLN A 308 1.74 40.47 11.00
C GLN A 308 2.18 40.22 12.46
N ASN A 309 1.44 39.42 13.23
CA ASN A 309 1.59 39.37 14.70
C ASN A 309 2.39 38.17 15.22
N PHE A 310 3.03 37.38 14.34
CA PHE A 310 3.79 36.21 14.79
C PHE A 310 5.28 36.53 14.97
N THR A 311 5.82 36.05 16.08
CA THR A 311 7.23 36.16 16.42
C THR A 311 8.06 35.29 15.45
N PRO A 312 9.13 35.83 14.84
CA PRO A 312 10.05 35.03 14.05
C PRO A 312 10.71 33.95 14.91
N ILE A 313 10.79 32.72 14.39
CA ILE A 313 11.56 31.63 15.04
C ILE A 313 13.00 31.73 14.56
N PRO A 314 13.99 32.03 15.44
CA PRO A 314 15.38 32.21 15.04
C PRO A 314 16.10 30.89 14.76
N ASP A 315 15.81 29.85 15.54
CA ASP A 315 16.30 28.50 15.35
C ASP A 315 15.17 27.49 15.61
N LEU A 316 14.83 26.73 14.57
CA LEU A 316 13.78 25.73 14.63
C LEU A 316 14.14 24.58 15.57
N CYS A 317 15.42 24.20 15.67
CA CYS A 317 15.86 23.14 16.58
C CYS A 317 15.58 23.51 18.04
N GLN A 318 16.05 24.69 18.46
CA GLN A 318 15.81 25.20 19.81
C GLN A 318 14.31 25.39 20.10
N TRP A 319 13.52 25.85 19.12
CA TRP A 319 12.08 26.02 19.27
C TRP A 319 11.38 24.66 19.49
N ILE A 320 11.66 23.64 18.67
CA ILE A 320 11.11 22.29 18.82
C ILE A 320 11.44 21.73 20.21
N HIS A 321 12.68 21.88 20.67
CA HIS A 321 13.09 21.43 21.99
C HIS A 321 12.31 22.14 23.10
N THR A 322 12.11 23.45 22.99
CA THR A 322 11.34 24.25 23.96
C THR A 322 9.88 23.80 24.04
N VAL A 323 9.26 23.54 22.88
CA VAL A 323 7.88 23.02 22.81
C VAL A 323 7.77 21.64 23.47
N ARG A 324 8.73 20.74 23.25
CA ARG A 324 8.70 19.38 23.80
C ARG A 324 8.92 19.29 25.30
N MET A 325 9.83 20.10 25.83
CA MET A 325 10.13 20.10 27.27
C MET A 325 9.02 20.75 28.10
N SER A 326 8.08 21.43 27.43
CA SER A 326 6.93 22.06 28.07
C SER A 326 5.81 21.03 28.27
N PRO A 327 5.27 20.85 29.50
CA PRO A 327 4.19 19.91 29.74
C PRO A 327 2.97 20.24 28.86
N PRO A 328 2.28 19.26 28.25
CA PRO A 328 1.16 19.47 27.32
C PRO A 328 -0.04 20.26 27.89
N ASN A 329 -0.04 20.64 29.16
CA ASN A 329 -1.08 21.46 29.79
C ASN A 329 -0.50 22.49 30.77
N SER A 330 0.73 22.96 30.55
CA SER A 330 1.28 24.05 31.37
C SER A 330 0.49 25.34 31.14
N PRO A 331 -0.19 25.92 32.15
CA PRO A 331 -0.89 27.19 32.00
C PRO A 331 0.06 28.38 31.75
N LYS A 332 1.39 28.15 31.85
CA LYS A 332 2.41 29.17 31.60
C LYS A 332 2.82 29.28 30.13
N MET A 333 2.56 28.26 29.32
CA MET A 333 3.00 28.30 27.92
C MET A 333 2.01 29.14 27.12
N ARG A 334 2.42 30.37 26.78
CA ARG A 334 1.55 31.30 26.06
C ARG A 334 1.33 30.78 24.63
N THR A 335 0.17 31.09 24.05
CA THR A 335 -0.11 30.76 22.63
C THR A 335 1.00 31.28 21.69
N GLU A 336 1.65 32.38 22.08
CA GLU A 336 2.79 33.01 21.41
C GLU A 336 4.07 32.14 21.39
N GLU A 337 4.24 31.18 22.30
CA GLU A 337 5.40 30.28 22.33
C GLU A 337 5.18 29.01 21.50
N LEU A 338 3.91 28.61 21.32
CA LEU A 338 3.50 27.48 20.48
C LEU A 338 3.33 27.85 19.01
N GLN A 339 3.49 29.13 18.66
CA GLN A 339 3.30 29.63 17.31
C GLN A 339 4.41 30.60 16.91
N GLY A 340 4.85 30.54 15.67
CA GLY A 340 5.85 31.48 15.16
C GLY A 340 5.89 31.53 13.65
N VAL A 341 6.84 32.27 13.10
CA VAL A 341 7.03 32.39 11.64
C VAL A 341 8.45 32.04 11.24
N LEU A 342 8.57 31.24 10.18
CA LEU A 342 9.82 30.98 9.46
C LEU A 342 9.86 31.77 8.15
N GLY A 343 11.07 32.09 7.68
CA GLY A 343 11.28 32.79 6.40
C GLY A 343 11.01 34.31 6.44
N ALA A 344 11.09 34.95 7.61
CA ALA A 344 10.76 36.37 7.78
C ALA A 344 11.50 37.33 6.84
N HIS A 345 12.69 36.94 6.34
CA HIS A 345 13.61 37.76 5.55
C HIS A 345 13.53 37.55 4.02
N ASP A 346 12.94 36.45 3.53
CA ASP A 346 13.07 36.01 2.12
C ASP A 346 11.75 36.15 1.32
N GLY A 347 10.79 36.96 1.79
CA GLY A 347 9.51 37.20 1.12
C GLY A 347 8.51 36.03 1.17
N LYS A 348 8.96 34.79 1.43
CA LYS A 348 8.12 33.62 1.69
C LYS A 348 8.02 33.36 3.19
N ARG A 349 6.85 33.59 3.78
CA ARG A 349 6.62 33.39 5.22
C ARG A 349 5.70 32.21 5.49
N TYR A 350 6.11 31.36 6.42
CA TYR A 350 5.36 30.19 6.84
C TYR A 350 5.07 30.30 8.34
N THR A 351 3.79 30.23 8.72
CA THR A 351 3.42 30.13 10.14
C THR A 351 3.57 28.70 10.60
N VAL A 352 4.21 28.54 11.74
CA VAL A 352 4.48 27.27 12.42
C VAL A 352 3.60 27.20 13.65
N ARG A 353 2.87 26.10 13.84
CA ARG A 353 2.02 25.90 15.03
C ARG A 353 2.22 24.51 15.59
N ALA A 354 2.58 24.42 16.86
CA ALA A 354 2.55 23.19 17.62
C ALA A 354 1.15 22.97 18.26
N PRO A 355 0.63 21.73 18.30
CA PRO A 355 -0.61 21.42 18.97
C PRO A 355 -0.46 21.58 20.48
N ARG A 356 -1.54 21.98 21.15
CA ARG A 356 -1.57 22.10 22.62
C ARG A 356 -1.53 20.73 23.30
N GLN A 357 -2.13 19.70 22.69
CA GLN A 357 -2.14 18.34 23.21
C GLN A 357 -1.22 17.47 22.37
N HIS A 358 -0.31 16.74 23.01
CA HIS A 358 0.51 15.74 22.33
C HIS A 358 -0.35 14.52 22.01
N THR A 359 -0.68 14.32 20.74
CA THR A 359 -1.21 13.04 20.26
C THR A 359 -0.09 12.00 20.34
N ALA A 360 -0.38 10.81 20.86
CA ALA A 360 0.57 9.71 20.89
C ALA A 360 0.76 9.16 19.46
N LEU A 361 1.60 9.85 18.69
CA LEU A 361 1.99 9.50 17.33
C LEU A 361 3.39 8.89 17.37
N THR A 362 3.54 7.73 16.74
CA THR A 362 4.84 7.07 16.59
C THR A 362 5.23 7.08 15.13
N ILE A 363 6.52 7.27 14.87
CA ILE A 363 7.08 7.25 13.51
C ILE A 363 8.10 6.14 13.45
N VAL A 364 8.00 5.35 12.39
CA VAL A 364 8.93 4.26 12.08
C VAL A 364 9.40 4.45 10.64
N SER A 365 10.70 4.30 10.38
CA SER A 365 11.22 4.37 9.01
C SER A 365 10.61 3.26 8.15
N MET A 366 10.44 3.47 6.84
CA MET A 366 9.82 2.45 6.01
C MET A 366 10.67 1.17 5.91
N GLU A 367 12.00 1.31 5.94
CA GLU A 367 12.94 0.20 6.01
C GLU A 367 12.74 -0.65 7.28
N GLU A 368 12.61 -0.01 8.43
CA GLU A 368 12.33 -0.68 9.70
C GLU A 368 10.92 -1.28 9.70
N TRP A 369 9.92 -0.55 9.20
CA TRP A 369 8.55 -1.06 9.12
C TRP A 369 8.48 -2.35 8.30
N LEU A 370 9.16 -2.41 7.15
CA LEU A 370 9.25 -3.62 6.32
C LEU A 370 10.04 -4.75 6.99
N ALA A 371 11.06 -4.44 7.80
CA ALA A 371 11.89 -5.46 8.42
C ALA A 371 11.31 -6.01 9.74
N THR A 372 10.78 -5.16 10.61
CA THR A 372 10.58 -5.50 12.03
C THR A 372 9.12 -5.50 12.48
N CYS A 373 8.23 -4.80 11.78
CA CYS A 373 6.82 -4.78 12.16
C CYS A 373 6.17 -6.15 11.87
N GLY A 374 5.33 -6.61 12.81
CA GLY A 374 4.67 -7.91 12.70
C GLY A 374 3.67 -8.00 11.56
N THR A 375 3.23 -9.22 11.24
CA THR A 375 2.24 -9.50 10.19
C THR A 375 0.94 -8.71 10.37
N ALA A 376 0.54 -8.44 11.62
CA ALA A 376 -0.62 -7.63 11.93
C ALA A 376 -0.54 -6.18 11.42
N SER A 377 0.65 -5.56 11.41
CA SER A 377 0.84 -4.22 10.82
C SER A 377 0.99 -4.28 9.30
N LYS A 378 1.47 -5.41 8.77
CA LYS A 378 1.71 -5.66 7.35
C LYS A 378 0.53 -6.36 6.67
N ARG A 379 -0.69 -6.16 7.17
CA ARG A 379 -1.91 -6.68 6.56
C ARG A 379 -1.99 -6.27 5.09
N ARG A 380 -2.52 -7.15 4.26
CA ARG A 380 -2.63 -6.97 2.81
C ARG A 380 -3.26 -5.62 2.44
N ARG A 381 -4.33 -5.23 3.14
CA ARG A 381 -5.00 -3.94 2.95
C ARG A 381 -4.08 -2.76 3.25
N VAL A 382 -3.41 -2.76 4.40
CA VAL A 382 -2.50 -1.68 4.82
C VAL A 382 -1.38 -1.52 3.80
N ARG A 383 -0.81 -2.64 3.33
CA ARG A 383 0.22 -2.64 2.29
C ARG A 383 -0.28 -2.04 0.97
N ALA A 384 -1.49 -2.39 0.54
CA ALA A 384 -2.10 -1.82 -0.65
C ALA A 384 -2.45 -0.33 -0.51
N GLU A 385 -2.88 0.11 0.68
CA GLU A 385 -3.11 1.53 1.00
C GLU A 385 -1.80 2.32 0.93
N LEU A 386 -0.74 1.82 1.56
CA LEU A 386 0.59 2.44 1.50
C LEU A 386 1.12 2.49 0.06
N ALA A 387 0.86 1.49 -0.77
CA ALA A 387 1.29 1.46 -2.17
C ALA A 387 0.60 2.52 -3.03
N MET A 388 -0.70 2.69 -2.81
CA MET A 388 -1.49 3.73 -3.45
C MET A 388 -1.04 5.12 -2.97
N ASN A 389 -0.84 5.30 -1.66
CA ASN A 389 -0.33 6.55 -1.09
C ASN A 389 1.07 6.87 -1.61
N LEU A 390 1.95 5.88 -1.76
CA LEU A 390 3.26 6.04 -2.36
C LEU A 390 3.16 6.58 -3.78
N ALA A 391 2.35 5.95 -4.64
CA ALA A 391 2.19 6.40 -6.02
C ALA A 391 1.64 7.84 -6.11
N ALA A 392 0.65 8.18 -5.28
CA ALA A 392 0.12 9.54 -5.19
C ALA A 392 1.17 10.54 -4.68
N THR A 393 1.99 10.13 -3.71
CA THR A 393 3.10 10.93 -3.17
C THR A 393 4.14 11.23 -4.24
N ILE A 394 4.55 10.23 -5.03
CA ILE A 394 5.47 10.44 -6.14
C ILE A 394 4.87 11.43 -7.15
N LEU A 395 3.59 11.27 -7.51
CA LEU A 395 2.92 12.19 -8.42
C LEU A 395 2.89 13.64 -7.91
N GLN A 396 2.65 13.85 -6.62
CA GLN A 396 2.60 15.18 -6.05
C GLN A 396 3.98 15.81 -5.92
N PHE A 397 4.98 15.03 -5.50
CA PHE A 397 6.28 15.56 -5.08
C PHE A 397 7.40 15.43 -6.11
N TYR A 398 7.24 14.68 -7.22
CA TYR A 398 8.28 14.59 -8.26
C TYR A 398 8.80 15.94 -8.82
N PRO A 399 8.02 17.05 -8.88
CA PRO A 399 8.53 18.32 -9.37
C PRO A 399 9.14 19.18 -8.24
N THR A 400 9.31 18.61 -7.04
CA THR A 400 9.76 19.34 -5.84
C THR A 400 11.09 18.81 -5.33
N ALA A 401 11.79 19.64 -4.55
CA ALA A 401 13.04 19.26 -3.88
C ALA A 401 12.87 18.23 -2.75
N TRP A 402 11.63 17.88 -2.38
CA TRP A 402 11.37 16.90 -1.33
C TRP A 402 11.75 15.47 -1.71
N ILE A 403 11.75 15.16 -3.01
CA ILE A 403 12.09 13.83 -3.50
C ILE A 403 13.00 13.89 -4.72
N GLU A 404 14.09 13.12 -4.66
CA GLU A 404 15.03 13.00 -5.76
C GLU A 404 14.62 11.85 -6.69
N LYS A 405 15.16 11.83 -7.92
CA LYS A 405 14.90 10.73 -8.87
C LYS A 405 15.40 9.38 -8.36
N THR A 406 16.43 9.38 -7.52
CA THR A 406 17.06 8.19 -6.95
C THR A 406 16.64 7.97 -5.50
N TRP A 407 15.37 8.18 -5.18
CA TRP A 407 14.83 7.98 -3.83
C TRP A 407 14.84 6.51 -3.39
N THR A 408 14.94 6.25 -2.09
CA THR A 408 14.86 4.91 -1.49
C THR A 408 13.88 4.94 -0.32
N TRP A 409 13.71 3.81 0.38
CA TRP A 409 12.93 3.80 1.62
C TRP A 409 13.47 4.66 2.76
N GLN A 410 14.71 5.14 2.69
CA GLN A 410 15.21 6.14 3.64
C GLN A 410 14.50 7.49 3.50
N ASN A 411 13.91 7.76 2.34
CA ASN A 411 13.14 8.97 2.08
C ASN A 411 11.68 8.85 2.54
N PHE A 412 11.30 7.77 3.22
CA PHE A 412 9.94 7.53 3.66
C PHE A 412 9.87 6.97 5.07
N SER A 413 8.83 7.40 5.79
CA SER A 413 8.46 6.86 7.09
C SER A 413 6.97 6.62 7.16
N VAL A 414 6.54 5.83 8.14
CA VAL A 414 5.12 5.58 8.42
C VAL A 414 4.81 6.16 9.79
N ALA A 415 3.88 7.12 9.81
CA ALA A 415 3.25 7.58 11.03
C ALA A 415 2.15 6.61 11.41
N ARG A 416 2.17 6.15 12.67
CA ARG A 416 1.17 5.22 13.21
C ARG A 416 0.33 5.93 14.25
N HIS A 417 -0.99 5.83 14.07
CA HIS A 417 -1.96 6.28 15.05
C HIS A 417 -3.04 5.21 15.19
N GLU A 418 -3.04 4.51 16.33
CA GLU A 418 -3.94 3.38 16.61
C GLU A 418 -3.85 2.27 15.55
N SER A 419 -4.68 2.37 14.51
CA SER A 419 -4.78 1.44 13.38
C SER A 419 -4.47 2.09 12.02
N SER A 420 -4.34 3.42 11.95
CA SER A 420 -3.96 4.11 10.71
C SER A 420 -2.44 4.09 10.51
N HIS A 421 -2.06 4.00 9.23
CA HIS A 421 -0.68 4.00 8.77
C HIS A 421 -0.57 5.04 7.67
N ASP A 422 0.00 6.20 8.00
CA ASP A 422 0.11 7.32 7.08
C ASP A 422 1.55 7.42 6.56
N LEU A 423 1.70 7.36 5.24
CA LEU A 423 2.99 7.50 4.59
C LEU A 423 3.48 8.95 4.68
N MET A 424 4.76 9.14 4.98
CA MET A 424 5.41 10.44 5.08
C MET A 424 6.68 10.49 4.25
N ILE A 425 6.98 11.65 3.66
CA ILE A 425 8.29 11.91 3.04
C ILE A 425 9.26 12.35 4.12
N THR A 426 10.38 11.65 4.25
CA THR A 426 11.45 11.96 5.19
C THR A 426 12.59 12.69 4.48
N GLN A 427 12.95 13.86 5.00
CA GLN A 427 14.09 14.66 4.56
C GLN A 427 14.95 15.06 5.75
N ARG A 428 16.26 15.14 5.54
CA ARG A 428 17.21 15.52 6.60
C ARG A 428 17.80 16.90 6.32
N PHE A 429 17.64 17.81 7.28
CA PHE A 429 18.07 19.19 7.18
C PHE A 429 19.24 19.46 8.13
N TRP A 430 20.29 20.07 7.60
CA TRP A 430 21.51 20.36 8.36
C TRP A 430 21.54 21.81 8.82
N SER A 431 22.16 22.05 9.98
CA SER A 431 22.33 23.40 10.49
C SER A 431 23.27 24.24 9.61
N LEU A 432 22.92 25.52 9.42
CA LEU A 432 23.76 26.48 8.70
C LEU A 432 25.01 26.91 9.48
N ASP A 433 24.95 26.86 10.81
CA ASP A 433 26.02 27.37 11.68
C ASP A 433 27.10 26.32 11.98
N MET A 434 26.91 25.08 11.52
CA MET A 434 27.95 24.07 11.55
C MET A 434 29.07 24.48 10.58
N PRO A 435 30.34 24.55 11.04
CA PRO A 435 31.45 24.80 10.14
C PRO A 435 31.44 23.71 9.07
N ARG A 436 31.26 24.11 7.79
CA ARG A 436 31.38 23.24 6.59
C ARG A 436 32.71 22.47 6.49
N ARG A 437 33.59 22.55 7.50
CA ARG A 437 34.97 22.06 7.52
C ARG A 437 35.19 20.73 8.25
N GLN A 438 34.19 20.13 8.91
CA GLN A 438 34.33 18.78 9.49
C GLN A 438 33.23 17.78 9.08
N SER A 439 32.13 18.22 8.47
CA SER A 439 31.00 17.36 8.05
C SER A 439 30.92 17.12 6.52
N LEU A 440 31.88 17.64 5.75
CA LEU A 440 32.03 17.42 4.30
C LEU A 440 33.47 17.04 3.94
N LYS A 441 34.04 16.01 4.58
CA LYS A 441 34.65 15.01 3.69
C LYS A 441 33.46 14.58 2.86
N LYS A 442 33.37 15.02 1.61
CA LYS A 442 32.46 14.41 0.65
C LYS A 442 32.84 12.94 0.65
N THR A 443 32.23 12.13 1.53
CA THR A 443 31.94 10.76 1.18
C THR A 443 31.18 10.95 -0.12
N PRO A 444 31.80 10.66 -1.27
CA PRO A 444 31.18 10.96 -2.55
C PRO A 444 29.81 10.31 -2.47
N ALA A 445 28.75 11.10 -2.70
CA ALA A 445 27.42 10.52 -2.75
C ALA A 445 27.51 9.28 -3.60
N ALA A 446 27.13 8.12 -3.03
CA ALA A 446 27.54 6.81 -3.53
C ALA A 446 27.44 6.85 -5.05
N ALA A 447 28.58 6.65 -5.73
CA ALA A 447 28.70 7.00 -7.14
C ALA A 447 27.48 6.45 -7.88
N PRO A 448 26.73 7.31 -8.62
CA PRO A 448 25.45 6.92 -9.16
C PRO A 448 25.63 5.63 -9.91
N SER A 449 24.80 4.64 -9.57
CA SER A 449 24.89 3.28 -10.07
C SER A 449 25.06 3.29 -11.60
N LYS A 450 26.00 2.48 -12.09
CA LYS A 450 26.31 2.40 -13.54
C LYS A 450 25.10 1.91 -14.31
N PHE A 451 24.21 1.15 -13.66
CA PHE A 451 22.91 0.75 -14.18
C PHE A 451 22.16 1.90 -14.85
N TRP A 452 22.00 3.03 -14.16
CA TRP A 452 21.22 4.17 -14.68
C TRP A 452 21.87 4.83 -15.89
N SER A 453 23.20 4.76 -16.01
CA SER A 453 23.92 5.26 -17.20
C SER A 453 23.83 4.32 -18.40
N THR A 454 23.71 3.01 -18.15
CA THR A 454 23.62 1.97 -19.19
C THR A 454 22.21 1.85 -19.76
N PHE A 455 21.18 1.95 -18.92
CA PHE A 455 19.78 1.77 -19.33
C PHE A 455 19.04 3.12 -19.39
N GLN A 456 19.43 3.98 -20.34
CA GLN A 456 18.91 5.35 -20.48
C GLN A 456 17.41 5.44 -20.84
N ASP A 457 16.82 4.34 -21.28
CA ASP A 457 15.39 4.25 -21.56
C ASP A 457 14.56 4.09 -20.28
N LEU A 458 15.17 3.59 -19.21
CA LEU A 458 14.55 3.48 -17.90
C LEU A 458 14.60 4.82 -17.18
N ASP A 459 13.52 5.11 -16.48
CA ASP A 459 13.42 6.29 -15.62
C ASP A 459 13.60 5.88 -14.15
N PRO A 460 14.61 6.40 -13.43
CA PRO A 460 14.86 6.03 -12.05
C PRO A 460 13.65 6.25 -11.13
N MET A 461 12.86 7.30 -11.35
CA MET A 461 11.68 7.59 -10.53
C MET A 461 10.63 6.48 -10.65
N LEU A 462 10.40 6.01 -11.87
CA LEU A 462 9.43 4.95 -12.15
C LEU A 462 9.92 3.57 -11.74
N VAL A 463 11.17 3.23 -12.04
CA VAL A 463 11.73 1.92 -11.68
C VAL A 463 11.72 1.75 -10.15
N ARG A 464 12.10 2.80 -9.40
CA ARG A 464 12.07 2.79 -7.93
C ARG A 464 10.66 2.74 -7.37
N LEU A 465 9.70 3.38 -8.03
CA LEU A 465 8.29 3.16 -7.70
C LEU A 465 7.88 1.70 -7.93
N GLY A 466 8.32 1.07 -9.02
CA GLY A 466 8.13 -0.36 -9.26
C GLY A 466 8.70 -1.23 -8.13
N PHE A 467 9.92 -0.92 -7.66
CA PHE A 467 10.52 -1.61 -6.52
C PHE A 467 9.68 -1.45 -5.25
N GLY A 468 9.31 -0.21 -4.90
CA GLY A 468 8.49 0.06 -3.72
C GLY A 468 7.13 -0.63 -3.76
N LEU A 469 6.50 -0.68 -4.94
CA LEU A 469 5.23 -1.38 -5.13
C LEU A 469 5.37 -2.90 -4.98
N ILE A 470 6.48 -3.50 -5.40
CA ILE A 470 6.76 -4.94 -5.18
C ILE A 470 6.95 -5.22 -3.69
N GLU A 471 7.82 -4.45 -3.03
CA GLU A 471 8.12 -4.67 -1.62
C GLU A 471 6.88 -4.49 -0.75
N LEU A 472 6.02 -3.53 -1.08
CA LEU A 472 4.70 -3.39 -0.47
C LEU A 472 3.77 -4.54 -0.84
N ALA A 473 3.72 -4.97 -2.10
CA ALA A 473 2.87 -6.09 -2.53
C ALA A 473 3.23 -7.43 -1.88
N LEU A 474 4.47 -7.64 -1.45
CA LEU A 474 4.92 -8.87 -0.80
C LEU A 474 5.20 -8.70 0.70
N GLY A 475 5.26 -7.46 1.20
CA GLY A 475 5.61 -7.16 2.60
C GLY A 475 7.05 -7.52 2.97
N LYS A 476 7.96 -7.60 1.97
CA LYS A 476 9.36 -8.02 2.10
C LYS A 476 10.27 -7.13 1.26
N ARG A 477 11.54 -6.98 1.66
CA ARG A 477 12.53 -6.26 0.85
C ARG A 477 12.97 -7.10 -0.35
N LEU A 478 13.30 -6.44 -1.47
CA LEU A 478 13.88 -7.11 -2.65
C LEU A 478 15.17 -7.85 -2.29
N ALA A 479 15.98 -7.26 -1.41
CA ALA A 479 17.19 -7.90 -0.90
C ALA A 479 16.86 -9.23 -0.18
N ASP A 480 15.81 -9.26 0.63
CA ASP A 480 15.40 -10.48 1.35
C ASP A 480 14.83 -11.52 0.38
N ILE A 481 14.05 -11.10 -0.63
CA ILE A 481 13.51 -11.99 -1.68
C ILE A 481 14.64 -12.65 -2.48
N ARG A 482 15.68 -11.90 -2.81
CA ARG A 482 16.88 -12.42 -3.48
C ARG A 482 17.57 -13.48 -2.63
N MET A 483 17.78 -13.21 -1.35
CA MET A 483 18.37 -14.18 -0.43
C MET A 483 17.52 -15.44 -0.28
N ASP A 484 16.19 -15.32 -0.19
CA ASP A 484 15.28 -16.47 -0.14
C ASP A 484 15.46 -17.37 -1.38
N LYS A 485 15.60 -16.78 -2.58
CA LYS A 485 15.82 -17.52 -3.84
C LYS A 485 17.19 -18.18 -3.91
N ASP A 486 18.25 -17.46 -3.55
CA ASP A 486 19.61 -18.00 -3.58
C ASP A 486 19.75 -19.19 -2.60
N THR A 487 19.10 -19.10 -1.44
CA THR A 487 19.09 -20.18 -0.43
C THR A 487 18.33 -21.42 -0.90
N LEU A 488 17.30 -21.25 -1.74
CA LEU A 488 16.54 -22.35 -2.34
C LEU A 488 17.24 -22.97 -3.56
N ALA A 489 18.05 -22.19 -4.27
CA ALA A 489 18.75 -22.63 -5.48
C ALA A 489 20.04 -23.42 -5.15
N ASP A 490 20.74 -23.09 -4.06
CA ASP A 490 22.02 -23.72 -3.73
C ASP A 490 21.97 -24.60 -2.47
N GLY A 491 21.77 -25.90 -2.70
CA GLY A 491 22.22 -26.97 -1.82
C GLY A 491 23.74 -27.21 -1.84
N GLY A 492 24.54 -26.24 -2.29
CA GLY A 492 26.00 -26.37 -2.33
C GLY A 492 26.65 -25.49 -3.38
N GLY A 493 26.96 -24.25 -3.01
CA GLY A 493 27.78 -23.36 -3.82
C GLY A 493 28.35 -22.26 -2.95
N SER A 494 29.65 -22.28 -2.70
CA SER A 494 30.35 -21.21 -2.00
C SER A 494 30.02 -19.87 -2.66
N GLY A 495 29.38 -18.97 -1.90
CA GLY A 495 29.12 -17.60 -2.29
C GLY A 495 30.45 -16.91 -2.62
N GLY A 496 30.80 -16.95 -3.90
CA GLY A 496 31.92 -16.24 -4.46
C GLY A 496 31.71 -14.75 -4.23
N ASP A 497 32.77 -14.14 -3.74
CA ASP A 497 32.95 -12.70 -3.54
C ASP A 497 32.61 -11.97 -4.86
N SER A 498 31.34 -11.59 -5.03
CA SER A 498 30.88 -10.85 -6.20
C SER A 498 31.31 -9.39 -6.02
N GLY A 499 32.54 -9.12 -6.47
CA GLY A 499 33.15 -7.81 -6.48
C GLY A 499 32.17 -6.74 -6.93
N SER A 500 31.85 -5.82 -6.00
CA SER A 500 31.00 -4.64 -6.19
C SER A 500 29.83 -4.85 -7.18
N SER A 501 29.04 -5.92 -7.00
CA SER A 501 27.83 -6.10 -7.80
C SER A 501 26.93 -4.87 -7.61
N ASP A 502 26.57 -4.22 -8.72
CA ASP A 502 25.77 -3.00 -8.72
C ASP A 502 24.40 -3.30 -8.09
N ALA A 503 24.20 -2.82 -6.86
CA ALA A 503 23.02 -3.11 -6.06
C ALA A 503 21.70 -2.79 -6.78
N ASP A 504 21.65 -1.66 -7.50
CA ASP A 504 20.46 -1.27 -8.25
C ASP A 504 20.19 -2.23 -9.43
N LEU A 505 21.24 -2.78 -10.05
CA LEU A 505 21.11 -3.79 -11.10
C LEU A 505 20.59 -5.12 -10.52
N ALA A 506 21.11 -5.54 -9.37
CA ALA A 506 20.65 -6.75 -8.69
C ALA A 506 19.19 -6.63 -8.27
N ASP A 507 18.79 -5.48 -7.71
CA ASP A 507 17.42 -5.19 -7.31
C ASP A 507 16.49 -5.12 -8.55
N TYR A 508 16.96 -4.58 -9.68
CA TYR A 508 16.22 -4.60 -10.95
C TYR A 508 15.94 -6.02 -11.45
N TYR A 509 16.96 -6.89 -11.50
CA TYR A 509 16.75 -8.28 -11.93
C TYR A 509 15.83 -9.04 -10.99
N THR A 510 15.99 -8.88 -9.67
CA THR A 510 15.08 -9.50 -8.70
C THR A 510 13.64 -9.04 -8.92
N ALA A 511 13.42 -7.74 -9.16
CA ALA A 511 12.09 -7.19 -9.44
C ALA A 511 11.49 -7.74 -10.74
N VAL A 512 12.28 -7.89 -11.80
CA VAL A 512 11.83 -8.48 -13.07
C VAL A 512 11.48 -9.96 -12.89
N ASP A 513 12.25 -10.71 -12.11
CA ASP A 513 11.97 -12.13 -11.86
C ASP A 513 10.68 -12.32 -11.05
N VAL A 514 10.45 -11.48 -10.03
CA VAL A 514 9.18 -11.47 -9.27
C VAL A 514 7.99 -11.09 -10.16
N LEU A 515 8.19 -10.17 -11.10
CA LEU A 515 7.14 -9.83 -12.07
C LEU A 515 6.80 -11.01 -12.98
N ASN A 516 7.81 -11.76 -13.43
CA ASN A 516 7.62 -12.90 -14.35
C ASN A 516 7.07 -14.15 -13.66
N SER A 517 7.24 -14.29 -12.33
CA SER A 517 6.68 -15.41 -11.56
C SER A 517 5.19 -15.27 -11.26
N ASN A 518 4.57 -14.12 -11.55
CA ASN A 518 3.18 -13.76 -11.21
C ASN A 518 2.85 -13.76 -9.72
N GLU A 519 3.86 -13.68 -8.85
CA GLU A 519 3.66 -13.60 -7.39
C GLU A 519 2.81 -12.37 -7.00
N ILE A 520 2.94 -11.26 -7.72
CA ILE A 520 2.20 -10.01 -7.47
C ILE A 520 0.72 -10.16 -7.88
N GLU A 521 0.45 -10.80 -9.01
CA GLU A 521 -0.89 -11.11 -9.46
C GLU A 521 -1.59 -12.05 -8.48
N ASP A 522 -0.89 -13.09 -8.03
CA ASP A 522 -1.41 -14.05 -7.06
C ASP A 522 -1.74 -13.38 -5.71
N GLU A 523 -0.87 -12.48 -5.24
CA GLU A 523 -1.01 -11.83 -3.92
C GLU A 523 -1.98 -10.64 -3.92
N ILE A 524 -1.85 -9.69 -4.85
CA ILE A 524 -2.65 -8.45 -4.87
C ILE A 524 -3.65 -8.39 -6.03
N GLY A 525 -3.27 -8.89 -7.20
CA GLY A 525 -4.14 -8.95 -8.38
C GLY A 525 -3.54 -8.36 -9.66
N VAL A 526 -4.13 -8.75 -10.79
CA VAL A 526 -3.68 -8.41 -12.16
C VAL A 526 -3.48 -6.92 -12.38
N THR A 527 -4.39 -6.08 -11.90
CA THR A 527 -4.30 -4.61 -12.08
C THR A 527 -3.04 -4.06 -11.44
N TYR A 528 -2.71 -4.54 -10.24
CA TYR A 528 -1.53 -4.11 -9.51
C TYR A 528 -0.26 -4.58 -10.23
N GLN A 529 -0.22 -5.83 -10.68
CA GLN A 529 0.91 -6.37 -11.46
C GLN A 529 1.18 -5.55 -12.74
N ARG A 530 0.13 -5.17 -13.48
CA ARG A 530 0.27 -4.31 -14.67
C ARG A 530 0.87 -2.94 -14.37
N VAL A 531 0.52 -2.36 -13.22
CA VAL A 531 1.11 -1.09 -12.77
C VAL A 531 2.59 -1.26 -12.46
N VAL A 532 2.97 -2.33 -11.76
CA VAL A 532 4.38 -2.65 -11.49
C VAL A 532 5.15 -2.85 -12.80
N GLU A 533 4.59 -3.59 -13.76
CA GLU A 533 5.19 -3.76 -15.08
C GLU A 533 5.41 -2.43 -15.81
N ALA A 534 4.41 -1.55 -15.80
CA ALA A 534 4.49 -0.24 -16.42
C ALA A 534 5.62 0.62 -15.81
N CYS A 535 5.78 0.56 -14.49
CA CYS A 535 6.85 1.22 -13.75
C CYS A 535 8.24 0.65 -14.11
N LEU A 536 8.42 -0.67 -14.00
CA LEU A 536 9.73 -1.32 -14.23
C LEU A 536 10.19 -1.25 -15.69
N ARG A 537 9.26 -1.30 -16.64
CA ARG A 537 9.56 -1.20 -18.08
C ARG A 537 9.47 0.23 -18.61
N CYS A 538 9.03 1.17 -17.77
CA CYS A 538 8.81 2.58 -18.12
C CYS A 538 7.96 2.75 -19.40
N ARG A 539 7.00 1.84 -19.64
CA ARG A 539 6.18 1.86 -20.86
C ARG A 539 4.81 1.26 -20.65
N VAL A 540 3.83 1.74 -21.41
CA VAL A 540 2.46 1.23 -21.43
C VAL A 540 2.00 1.00 -22.85
N ILE A 541 1.19 -0.04 -23.06
CA ILE A 541 0.51 -0.27 -24.33
C ILE A 541 -0.77 0.54 -24.31
N SER A 542 -0.86 1.57 -25.15
CA SER A 542 -2.07 2.33 -25.40
C SER A 542 -2.68 1.97 -26.76
N ASP A 543 -3.87 2.50 -27.00
CA ASP A 543 -4.59 2.50 -28.26
C ASP A 543 -3.76 3.02 -29.46
N VAL A 544 -2.80 3.90 -29.21
CA VAL A 544 -1.91 4.51 -30.21
C VAL A 544 -0.56 3.76 -30.33
N GLY A 545 -0.37 2.69 -29.56
CA GLY A 545 0.85 1.89 -29.54
C GLY A 545 1.59 1.96 -28.20
N ILE A 546 2.89 1.67 -28.21
CA ILE A 546 3.71 1.68 -27.00
C ILE A 546 4.08 3.12 -26.65
N LYS A 547 3.66 3.56 -25.45
CA LYS A 547 4.01 4.86 -24.90
C LYS A 547 5.09 4.72 -23.84
N LEU A 548 6.20 5.43 -24.03
CA LEU A 548 7.28 5.52 -23.05
C LEU A 548 6.92 6.55 -21.97
N LEU A 549 7.17 6.20 -20.71
CA LEU A 549 6.95 7.03 -19.53
C LEU A 549 8.31 7.54 -19.05
N LYS A 550 8.49 8.87 -18.96
CA LYS A 550 9.72 9.48 -18.41
C LYS A 550 9.38 10.70 -17.56
N SER A 551 10.06 10.84 -16.42
CA SER A 551 9.90 11.93 -15.44
C SER A 551 10.20 13.32 -16.01
N ASN A 552 11.01 13.39 -17.07
CA ASN A 552 11.35 14.65 -17.75
C ASN A 552 10.37 15.03 -18.88
N SER A 553 9.37 14.19 -19.16
CA SER A 553 8.34 14.49 -20.15
C SER A 553 7.34 15.51 -19.61
N SER A 554 6.92 16.46 -20.43
CA SER A 554 5.85 17.41 -20.07
C SER A 554 4.50 16.73 -19.79
N LYS A 555 4.31 15.49 -20.23
CA LYS A 555 3.11 14.69 -19.98
C LYS A 555 3.25 13.72 -18.80
N PHE A 556 4.41 13.68 -18.14
CA PHE A 556 4.70 12.71 -17.11
C PHE A 556 3.63 12.66 -16.02
N GLU A 557 3.21 13.82 -15.54
CA GLU A 557 2.17 13.92 -14.51
C GLU A 557 0.85 13.26 -14.96
N SER A 558 0.34 13.64 -16.14
CA SER A 558 -0.89 13.08 -16.69
C SER A 558 -0.79 11.57 -16.94
N ASP A 559 0.39 11.10 -17.30
CA ASP A 559 0.64 9.69 -17.58
C ASP A 559 0.78 8.86 -16.30
N LEU A 560 1.48 9.39 -15.30
CA LEU A 560 1.61 8.75 -13.99
C LEU A 560 0.25 8.65 -13.29
N GLU A 561 -0.57 9.71 -13.31
CA GLU A 561 -1.93 9.65 -12.78
C GLU A 561 -2.76 8.58 -13.52
N ARG A 562 -2.78 8.63 -14.86
CA ARG A 562 -3.64 7.76 -15.69
C ARG A 562 -3.25 6.29 -15.62
N PHE A 563 -1.96 5.98 -15.62
CA PHE A 563 -1.46 4.61 -15.81
C PHE A 563 -0.96 3.95 -14.53
N VAL A 564 -0.73 4.71 -13.45
CA VAL A 564 -0.22 4.17 -12.18
C VAL A 564 -1.18 4.48 -11.04
N VAL A 565 -1.41 5.75 -10.72
CA VAL A 565 -2.17 6.14 -9.52
C VAL A 565 -3.64 5.74 -9.62
N GLU A 566 -4.31 6.12 -10.69
CA GLU A 566 -5.75 5.87 -10.86
C GLU A 566 -6.09 4.37 -10.97
N PRO A 567 -5.32 3.52 -11.68
CA PRO A 567 -5.50 2.07 -11.64
C PRO A 567 -5.36 1.49 -10.22
N LEU A 568 -4.37 1.92 -9.45
CA LEU A 568 -4.21 1.49 -8.05
C LEU A 568 -5.40 1.95 -7.19
N ARG A 569 -5.83 3.20 -7.36
CA ARG A 569 -6.98 3.79 -6.63
C ARG A 569 -8.27 3.05 -6.91
N ARG A 570 -8.55 2.72 -8.18
CA ARG A 570 -9.73 1.92 -8.56
C ARG A 570 -9.65 0.50 -8.04
N HIS A 571 -8.47 -0.12 -8.11
CA HIS A 571 -8.26 -1.47 -7.59
C HIS A 571 -8.52 -1.51 -6.09
N HIS A 572 -7.92 -0.57 -5.35
CA HIS A 572 -8.15 -0.41 -3.91
C HIS A 572 -9.64 -0.19 -3.62
N SER A 573 -10.27 0.75 -4.32
CA SER A 573 -11.70 1.07 -4.13
C SER A 573 -12.62 -0.11 -4.44
N SER A 574 -12.27 -0.93 -5.43
CA SER A 574 -13.02 -2.13 -5.79
C SER A 574 -12.90 -3.24 -4.75
N ILE A 575 -11.76 -3.32 -4.05
CA ILE A 575 -11.49 -4.38 -3.08
C ILE A 575 -11.92 -3.97 -1.67
N TRP A 576 -11.51 -2.80 -1.19
CA TRP A 576 -11.68 -2.40 0.20
C TRP A 576 -12.65 -1.22 0.38
N GLY A 577 -13.32 -0.80 -0.69
CA GLY A 577 -14.14 0.41 -0.71
C GLY A 577 -13.29 1.67 -0.87
N THR A 578 -13.92 2.84 -1.01
CA THR A 578 -13.19 4.11 -1.13
C THR A 578 -12.35 4.33 0.12
N ALA A 579 -11.03 4.14 0.02
CA ALA A 579 -10.10 4.77 0.96
C ALA A 579 -10.31 6.28 0.90
N GLN A 580 -10.11 6.95 2.04
CA GLN A 580 -9.88 8.39 2.06
C GLN A 580 -8.52 8.67 1.42
N VAL A 581 -8.43 8.49 0.11
CA VAL A 581 -7.34 9.07 -0.66
C VAL A 581 -7.80 10.47 -1.00
N THR A 582 -7.21 11.44 -0.33
CA THR A 582 -7.39 12.84 -0.66
C THR A 582 -7.00 13.02 -2.12
N THR A 583 -7.99 13.32 -2.95
CA THR A 583 -7.79 13.71 -4.35
C THR A 583 -7.25 15.15 -4.33
N TYR A 584 -6.13 15.35 -5.03
CA TYR A 584 -5.44 16.64 -5.14
C TYR A 584 -6.09 17.53 -6.21
#